data_AF-A0A450VQZ9-F1
#
_entry.id   AF-A0A450VQZ9-F1
#
_cell.length_a   1.000
_cell.length_b   1.000
_cell.length_c   1.000
_cell.angle_alpha   90.00
_cell.angle_beta   90.00
_cell.angle_gamma   90.00
#
_symmetry.space_group_name_H-M   'P 1'
#
loop_
_entity.id
_entity.type
_entity.pdbx_description
1 polymer ?
#
loop_
_entity_poly.entity_id
_entity_poly.type
_entity_poly.pdbx_seq_one_letter_code
_entity_poly.pdbx_strand_id
1 'polypeptide(L)'
;MKYLIVDDIPESLSLLIRTLRQAGHHVTTARDLDIGWEWIQHERETPFDLVVLDLSLDRISREFIQEQSIIRNAPSMRDHGDFLPISGQAMGLRLWRRRKDLRQRYCYLTHHRYFWAPQIDEGDPEFERKASEWEPSAGFPDLILEIAELWPNNVAEKFQTAWQVWEDRQWLR
;
A
#
# COMPACT_ATOMS: atom_id res chain seq x y z
N MET A 1 3.32 -9.43 14.78
CA MET A 1 2.55 -9.34 13.52
C MET A 1 3.35 -9.90 12.36
N LYS A 2 2.67 -10.32 11.30
CA LYS A 2 3.20 -10.82 10.03
C LYS A 2 3.01 -9.75 8.95
N TYR A 3 4.12 -9.26 8.41
CA TYR A 3 4.16 -8.22 7.40
C TYR A 3 4.65 -8.77 6.06
N LEU A 4 4.05 -8.27 4.98
CA LEU A 4 4.59 -8.40 3.62
C LEU A 4 4.96 -7.00 3.13
N ILE A 5 6.21 -6.78 2.75
CA ILE A 5 6.65 -5.53 2.16
C ILE A 5 6.90 -5.77 0.67
N VAL A 6 6.20 -5.04 -0.18
CA VAL A 6 6.33 -5.08 -1.64
C VAL A 6 7.02 -3.80 -2.10
N ASP A 7 8.30 -3.91 -2.44
CA ASP A 7 9.18 -2.78 -2.74
C ASP A 7 10.29 -3.31 -3.66
N ASP A 8 10.64 -2.59 -4.73
CA ASP A 8 11.65 -3.06 -5.69
C ASP A 8 13.10 -2.90 -5.21
N ILE A 9 13.33 -2.12 -4.15
CA ILE A 9 14.61 -1.90 -3.49
C ILE A 9 14.44 -2.14 -1.99
N PRO A 10 14.10 -3.38 -1.56
CA PRO A 10 13.83 -3.68 -0.14
C PRO A 10 15.06 -3.47 0.76
N GLU A 11 16.27 -3.44 0.18
CA GLU A 11 17.51 -3.09 0.89
C GLU A 11 17.47 -1.67 1.48
N SER A 12 16.74 -0.74 0.84
CA SER A 12 16.52 0.61 1.36
C SER A 12 15.80 0.60 2.72
N LEU A 13 14.99 -0.43 2.97
CA LEU A 13 14.24 -0.64 4.21
C LEU A 13 14.92 -1.61 5.17
N SER A 14 16.15 -2.05 4.88
CA SER A 14 16.84 -3.12 5.63
C SER A 14 16.94 -2.86 7.13
N LEU A 15 17.20 -1.60 7.53
CA LEU A 15 17.25 -1.21 8.94
C LEU A 15 15.88 -1.36 9.62
N LEU A 16 14.81 -0.90 8.96
CA LEU A 16 13.44 -1.00 9.47
C LEU A 16 13.00 -2.47 9.58
N ILE A 17 13.26 -3.26 8.54
CA ILE A 17 12.98 -4.70 8.50
C ILE A 17 13.69 -5.42 9.64
N ARG A 18 14.98 -5.11 9.85
CA ARG A 18 15.76 -5.68 10.95
C ARG A 18 15.13 -5.33 12.29
N THR A 19 14.74 -4.08 12.50
CA THR A 19 14.13 -3.65 13.77
C THR A 19 12.79 -4.34 14.02
N LEU A 20 11.92 -4.46 13.00
CA LEU A 20 10.67 -5.19 13.12
C LEU A 20 10.91 -6.67 13.49
N ARG A 21 11.89 -7.33 12.85
CA ARG A 21 12.27 -8.70 13.18
C ARG A 21 12.81 -8.85 14.60
N GLN A 22 13.65 -7.90 15.05
CA GLN A 22 14.19 -7.88 16.41
C GLN A 22 13.10 -7.69 17.47
N ALA A 23 12.02 -6.97 17.14
CA ALA A 23 10.84 -6.83 17.97
C ALA A 23 9.89 -8.05 17.92
N GLY A 24 10.28 -9.14 17.24
CA GLY A 24 9.50 -10.40 17.17
C GLY A 24 8.43 -10.44 16.07
N HIS A 25 8.43 -9.48 15.15
CA HIS A 25 7.54 -9.52 13.98
C HIS A 25 8.12 -10.42 12.87
N HIS A 26 7.24 -11.04 12.11
CA HIS A 26 7.61 -11.80 10.91
C HIS A 26 7.53 -10.86 9.72
N VAL A 27 8.60 -10.74 8.94
CA VAL A 27 8.66 -9.83 7.78
C VAL A 27 9.09 -10.61 6.54
N THR A 28 8.18 -10.69 5.58
CA THR A 28 8.40 -11.19 4.23
C THR A 28 8.57 -10.00 3.28
N THR A 29 9.45 -10.12 2.29
CA THR A 29 9.70 -9.07 1.29
C THR A 29 9.48 -9.62 -0.11
N ALA A 30 8.85 -8.84 -0.98
CA ALA A 30 8.68 -9.11 -2.40
C ALA A 30 9.24 -7.94 -3.21
N ARG A 31 9.97 -8.24 -4.29
CA ARG A 31 10.65 -7.22 -5.12
C ARG A 31 9.79 -6.66 -6.25
N ASP A 32 8.61 -7.23 -6.43
CA ASP A 32 7.67 -6.84 -7.46
C ASP A 32 6.26 -7.27 -7.08
N LEU A 33 5.30 -6.79 -7.88
CA LEU A 33 3.89 -7.08 -7.72
C LEU A 33 3.56 -8.56 -7.85
N ASP A 34 4.21 -9.29 -8.75
CA ASP A 34 3.86 -10.68 -9.05
C ASP A 34 4.19 -11.57 -7.85
N ILE A 35 5.41 -11.44 -7.32
CA ILE A 35 5.84 -12.15 -6.11
C ILE A 35 5.00 -11.72 -4.91
N GLY A 36 4.71 -10.42 -4.77
CA GLY A 36 3.86 -9.91 -3.69
C GLY A 36 2.45 -10.51 -3.74
N TRP A 37 1.90 -10.62 -4.94
CA TRP A 37 0.57 -11.18 -5.17
C TRP A 37 0.54 -12.68 -4.90
N GLU A 38 1.55 -13.43 -5.34
CA GLU A 38 1.70 -14.86 -5.03
C GLU A 38 1.72 -15.12 -3.53
N TRP A 39 2.45 -14.31 -2.75
CA TRP A 39 2.44 -14.42 -1.29
C TRP A 39 1.05 -14.19 -0.69
N ILE A 40 0.33 -13.17 -1.15
CA ILE A 40 -1.02 -12.85 -0.68
C ILE A 40 -1.99 -13.99 -1.02
N GLN A 41 -1.87 -14.60 -2.21
CA GLN A 41 -2.70 -15.74 -2.59
C GLN A 41 -2.36 -16.99 -1.77
N HIS A 42 -1.08 -17.25 -1.54
CA HIS A 42 -0.61 -18.40 -0.77
C HIS A 42 -1.08 -18.34 0.69
N GLU A 43 -1.09 -17.15 1.27
CA GLU A 43 -1.44 -16.92 2.67
C GLU A 43 -2.94 -16.63 2.89
N ARG A 44 -3.80 -16.98 1.92
CA ARG A 44 -5.24 -16.67 1.97
C ARG A 44 -5.97 -17.16 3.22
N GLU A 45 -5.60 -18.31 3.76
CA GLU A 45 -6.23 -18.87 4.98
C GLU A 45 -5.78 -18.14 6.24
N THR A 46 -4.54 -17.65 6.25
CA THR A 46 -3.93 -16.87 7.33
C THR A 46 -3.25 -15.62 6.77
N PRO A 47 -4.03 -14.60 6.36
CA PRO A 47 -3.50 -13.43 5.67
C PRO A 47 -2.42 -12.72 6.48
N PHE A 48 -1.59 -11.93 5.80
CA PHE A 48 -0.68 -11.02 6.49
C PHE A 48 -1.49 -10.06 7.36
N ASP A 49 -0.94 -9.70 8.52
CA ASP A 49 -1.58 -8.68 9.35
C ASP A 49 -1.62 -7.36 8.59
N LEU A 50 -0.54 -7.01 7.89
CA LEU A 50 -0.46 -5.81 7.05
C LEU A 50 0.47 -6.04 5.85
N VAL A 51 -0.01 -5.70 4.65
CA VAL A 51 0.81 -5.57 3.43
C VAL A 51 1.24 -4.12 3.28
N VAL A 52 2.52 -3.88 3.06
CA VAL A 52 3.10 -2.55 2.86
C VAL A 52 3.51 -2.45 1.39
N LEU A 53 2.88 -1.56 0.64
CA LEU A 53 3.10 -1.38 -0.79
C LEU A 53 3.93 -0.14 -1.04
N ASP A 54 5.08 -0.27 -1.71
CA ASP A 54 5.75 0.91 -2.24
C ASP A 54 4.91 1.55 -3.34
N LEU A 55 4.53 2.80 -3.10
CA LEU A 55 3.77 3.61 -4.05
C LEU A 55 4.61 4.02 -5.25
N SER A 56 5.94 4.13 -5.11
CA SER A 56 6.85 4.41 -6.22
C SER A 56 7.20 3.19 -7.07
N LEU A 57 6.61 2.03 -6.77
CA LEU A 57 6.83 0.82 -7.55
C LEU A 57 6.35 1.03 -9.00
N ASP A 58 7.29 0.98 -9.95
CA ASP A 58 7.01 1.10 -11.38
C ASP A 58 7.51 -0.14 -12.16
N ARG A 59 6.81 -1.25 -11.94
CA ARG A 59 7.03 -2.51 -12.68
C ARG A 59 5.71 -2.98 -13.25
N ILE A 60 5.59 -2.87 -14.57
CA ILE A 60 4.43 -3.37 -15.32
C ILE A 60 4.28 -4.86 -15.02
N SER A 61 3.18 -5.21 -14.36
CA SER A 61 2.74 -6.59 -14.24
C SER A 61 1.62 -6.86 -15.25
N ARG A 62 1.70 -8.03 -15.91
CA ARG A 62 0.63 -8.50 -16.80
C ARG A 62 -0.63 -8.86 -16.03
N GLU A 63 -0.45 -9.33 -14.79
CA GLU A 63 -1.53 -9.72 -13.90
C GLU A 63 -2.40 -8.51 -13.50
N PHE A 64 -1.82 -7.30 -13.43
CA PHE A 64 -2.48 -6.06 -12.99
C PHE A 64 -2.80 -5.07 -14.13
N ILE A 65 -2.85 -5.52 -15.39
CA ILE A 65 -3.09 -4.63 -16.56
C ILE A 65 -4.37 -3.79 -16.41
N GLN A 66 -5.44 -4.36 -15.86
CA GLN A 66 -6.72 -3.66 -15.73
C GLN A 66 -6.61 -2.51 -14.73
N GLU A 67 -6.08 -2.76 -13.53
CA GLU A 67 -5.88 -1.76 -12.49
C GLU A 67 -4.89 -0.68 -12.92
N GLN A 68 -3.79 -1.07 -13.57
CA GLN A 68 -2.82 -0.15 -14.16
C GLN A 68 -3.46 0.77 -15.21
N SER A 69 -4.37 0.24 -16.04
CA SER A 69 -5.09 1.04 -17.03
C SER A 69 -6.05 2.03 -16.38
N ILE A 70 -6.74 1.63 -15.31
CA ILE A 70 -7.64 2.48 -14.55
C ILE A 70 -6.87 3.66 -13.94
N ILE A 71 -5.74 3.40 -13.29
CA ILE A 71 -4.90 4.44 -12.66
C ILE A 71 -4.33 5.39 -13.72
N ARG A 72 -3.83 4.86 -14.84
CA ARG A 72 -3.29 5.67 -15.94
C ARG A 72 -4.33 6.62 -16.53
N ASN A 73 -5.59 6.20 -16.57
CA ASN A 73 -6.67 7.00 -17.16
C ASN A 73 -7.32 7.97 -16.18
N ALA A 74 -6.96 7.90 -14.88
CA ALA A 74 -7.48 8.75 -13.83
C ALA A 74 -7.20 10.24 -14.13
N PRO A 75 -8.19 11.15 -13.98
CA PRO A 75 -7.99 12.57 -14.25
C PRO A 75 -6.81 13.19 -13.48
N SER A 76 -6.63 12.79 -12.22
CA SER A 76 -5.52 13.23 -11.35
C SER A 76 -4.13 12.88 -11.89
N MET A 77 -4.02 11.81 -12.68
CA MET A 77 -2.75 11.32 -13.23
C MET A 77 -2.42 11.88 -14.61
N ARG A 78 -3.42 12.40 -15.35
CA ARG A 78 -3.20 12.93 -16.72
C ARG A 78 -2.30 14.16 -16.76
N ASP A 79 -2.28 14.95 -15.70
CA ASP A 79 -1.47 16.17 -15.61
C ASP A 79 0.01 15.90 -15.30
N HIS A 80 0.37 14.67 -14.94
CA HIS A 80 1.69 14.29 -14.41
C HIS A 80 2.57 13.51 -15.41
N GLY A 81 2.08 13.30 -16.64
CA GLY A 81 2.83 12.66 -17.75
C GLY A 81 2.89 11.13 -17.70
N ASP A 82 3.54 10.52 -18.70
CA ASP A 82 3.57 9.06 -18.93
C ASP A 82 4.46 8.25 -17.96
N PHE A 83 5.16 8.90 -17.01
CA PHE A 83 6.22 8.31 -16.18
C PHE A 83 5.86 8.13 -14.71
N LEU A 84 4.58 8.08 -14.37
CA LEU A 84 4.17 7.88 -12.98
C LEU A 84 4.25 6.40 -12.57
N PRO A 85 4.75 6.11 -11.36
CA PRO A 85 4.69 4.77 -10.80
C PRO A 85 3.22 4.42 -10.52
N ILE A 86 2.71 3.41 -11.24
CA ILE A 86 1.30 2.99 -11.13
C ILE A 86 1.15 1.64 -10.43
N SER A 87 2.24 0.90 -10.23
CA SER A 87 2.18 -0.53 -9.94
C SER A 87 1.78 -0.75 -8.48
N GLY A 88 2.38 -0.02 -7.54
CA GLY A 88 2.01 -0.08 -6.12
C GLY A 88 0.52 0.18 -5.89
N GLN A 89 0.00 1.25 -6.47
CA GLN A 89 -1.42 1.59 -6.36
C GLN A 89 -2.33 0.60 -7.11
N ALA A 90 -1.86 -0.03 -8.21
CA ALA A 90 -2.63 -1.05 -8.91
C ALA A 90 -2.93 -2.26 -8.02
N MET A 91 -1.95 -2.70 -7.23
CA MET A 91 -2.17 -3.78 -6.27
C MET A 91 -3.09 -3.35 -5.13
N GLY A 92 -2.91 -2.14 -4.58
CA GLY A 92 -3.80 -1.65 -3.54
C GLY A 92 -5.25 -1.52 -4.02
N LEU A 93 -5.49 -1.05 -5.25
CA LEU A 93 -6.83 -1.03 -5.84
C LEU A 93 -7.45 -2.44 -5.95
N ARG A 94 -6.66 -3.45 -6.35
CA ARG A 94 -7.14 -4.84 -6.38
C ARG A 94 -7.47 -5.35 -4.98
N LEU A 95 -6.59 -5.08 -4.01
CA LEU A 95 -6.79 -5.45 -2.62
C LEU A 95 -8.05 -4.79 -2.06
N TRP A 96 -8.27 -3.52 -2.35
CA TRP A 96 -9.47 -2.78 -1.96
C TRP A 96 -10.72 -3.44 -2.50
N ARG A 97 -10.83 -3.63 -3.82
CA ARG A 97 -12.02 -4.21 -4.46
C ARG A 97 -12.32 -5.63 -3.96
N ARG A 98 -11.28 -6.37 -3.60
CA ARG A 98 -11.39 -7.75 -3.10
C ARG A 98 -11.28 -7.85 -1.58
N ARG A 99 -11.35 -6.75 -0.84
CA ARG A 99 -11.07 -6.69 0.61
C ARG A 99 -11.90 -7.66 1.44
N LYS A 100 -13.17 -7.87 1.07
CA LYS A 100 -14.08 -8.79 1.78
C LYS A 100 -13.75 -10.27 1.53
N ASP A 101 -13.25 -10.59 0.33
CA ASP A 101 -12.82 -11.95 -0.06
C ASP A 101 -11.43 -12.28 0.50
N LEU A 102 -10.48 -11.36 0.31
CA LEU A 102 -9.08 -11.56 0.71
C LEU A 102 -8.82 -11.30 2.20
N ARG A 103 -9.65 -10.46 2.84
CA ARG A 103 -9.48 -10.01 4.23
C ARG A 103 -8.08 -9.46 4.51
N GLN A 104 -7.43 -8.92 3.47
CA GLN A 104 -6.05 -8.44 3.51
C GLN A 104 -6.03 -6.93 3.74
N ARG A 105 -5.40 -6.51 4.84
CA ARG A 105 -5.15 -5.10 5.15
C ARG A 105 -3.88 -4.65 4.46
N TYR A 106 -3.83 -3.40 4.06
CA TYR A 106 -2.63 -2.84 3.47
C TYR A 106 -2.47 -1.34 3.75
N CYS A 107 -1.25 -0.86 3.62
CA CYS A 107 -0.91 0.55 3.58
C CYS A 107 0.11 0.80 2.46
N TYR A 108 0.26 2.06 2.11
CA TYR A 108 1.28 2.54 1.19
C TYR A 108 2.48 3.07 1.95
N LEU A 109 3.64 2.90 1.35
CA LEU A 109 4.90 3.50 1.72
C LEU A 109 5.37 4.38 0.56
N THR A 110 5.88 5.57 0.83
CA THR A 110 6.31 6.48 -0.23
C THR A 110 7.35 7.50 0.22
N HIS A 111 8.17 7.97 -0.73
CA HIS A 111 8.93 9.21 -0.59
C HIS A 111 8.14 10.46 -1.01
N HIS A 112 7.04 10.27 -1.75
CA HIS A 112 6.37 11.29 -2.53
C HIS A 112 4.86 11.05 -2.53
N ARG A 113 4.15 11.68 -1.58
CA ARG A 113 2.68 11.51 -1.43
C ARG A 113 1.87 11.86 -2.68
N TYR A 114 2.39 12.71 -3.56
CA TYR A 114 1.72 13.10 -4.80
C TYR A 114 1.60 11.95 -5.82
N PHE A 115 2.30 10.82 -5.63
CA PHE A 115 2.11 9.63 -6.46
C PHE A 115 0.79 8.89 -6.18
N TRP A 116 0.13 9.15 -5.05
CA TRP A 116 -1.13 8.46 -4.76
C TRP A 116 -2.28 9.24 -5.38
N ALA A 117 -3.01 8.59 -6.27
CA ALA A 117 -4.19 9.19 -6.90
C ALA A 117 -5.46 8.87 -6.09
N PRO A 118 -6.12 9.85 -5.46
CA PRO A 118 -7.38 9.62 -4.78
C PRO A 118 -8.52 9.32 -5.76
N GLN A 119 -9.52 8.57 -5.29
CA GLN A 119 -10.84 8.43 -5.93
C GLN A 119 -10.81 8.03 -7.42
N ILE A 120 -9.90 7.15 -7.79
CA ILE A 120 -9.81 6.66 -9.17
C ILE A 120 -11.08 5.88 -9.59
N ASP A 121 -11.81 5.36 -8.61
CA ASP A 121 -13.10 4.68 -8.79
C ASP A 121 -14.17 5.40 -7.96
N GLU A 122 -15.13 6.05 -8.63
CA GLU A 122 -16.23 6.75 -7.95
C GLU A 122 -17.22 5.81 -7.26
N GLY A 123 -17.32 4.55 -7.71
CA GLY A 123 -18.26 3.56 -7.19
C GLY A 123 -17.76 2.82 -5.96
N ASP A 124 -16.44 2.68 -5.81
CA ASP A 124 -15.78 2.07 -4.65
C ASP A 124 -14.46 2.80 -4.37
N PRO A 125 -14.52 4.05 -3.87
CA PRO A 125 -13.33 4.86 -3.66
C PRO A 125 -12.46 4.23 -2.59
N GLU A 126 -11.19 3.96 -2.95
CA GLU A 126 -10.17 3.52 -2.02
C GLU A 126 -10.09 4.52 -0.82
N PHE A 127 -10.25 3.99 0.40
CA PHE A 127 -10.22 4.74 1.66
C PHE A 127 -11.33 5.79 1.89
N GLU A 128 -12.47 5.70 1.20
CA GLU A 128 -13.73 6.45 1.43
C GLU A 128 -13.66 8.00 1.37
N ARG A 129 -12.48 8.63 1.30
CA ARG A 129 -12.32 10.10 1.38
C ARG A 129 -12.35 10.80 0.02
N LYS A 130 -12.94 12.00 0.00
CA LYS A 130 -13.03 12.85 -1.20
C LYS A 130 -11.75 13.62 -1.46
N ALA A 131 -11.35 13.72 -2.74
CA ALA A 131 -10.21 14.54 -3.16
C ALA A 131 -10.37 16.03 -2.78
N SER A 132 -11.61 16.51 -2.59
CA SER A 132 -11.93 17.85 -2.11
C SER A 132 -11.64 18.09 -0.62
N GLU A 133 -11.40 17.04 0.17
CA GLU A 133 -10.97 17.13 1.57
C GLU A 133 -9.44 17.05 1.71
N TRP A 134 -8.72 17.12 0.58
CA TRP A 134 -7.28 17.09 0.53
C TRP A 134 -6.71 18.44 0.96
N GLU A 135 -6.39 18.56 2.25
CA GLU A 135 -5.46 19.58 2.73
C GLU A 135 -4.06 18.96 2.82
N PRO A 136 -3.04 19.51 2.14
CA PRO A 136 -1.65 19.04 2.24
C PRO A 136 -1.09 19.00 3.67
N SER A 137 -1.69 19.78 4.59
CA SER A 137 -1.34 19.87 6.02
C SER A 137 -2.08 18.90 6.92
N ALA A 138 -3.20 18.31 6.46
CA ALA A 138 -3.95 17.31 7.20
C ALA A 138 -3.56 15.93 6.64
N GLY A 139 -2.54 15.32 7.25
CA GLY A 139 -1.92 14.08 6.78
C GLY A 139 -2.90 13.03 6.29
N PHE A 140 -2.56 12.36 5.18
CA PHE A 140 -3.27 11.15 4.81
C PHE A 140 -3.20 10.14 5.99
N PRO A 141 -4.32 9.52 6.35
CA PRO A 141 -4.56 9.02 7.70
C PRO A 141 -3.88 7.67 7.88
N ASP A 142 -2.67 7.66 8.45
CA ASP A 142 -1.93 6.47 8.93
C ASP A 142 -1.72 5.30 7.92
N LEU A 143 -2.22 5.41 6.69
CA LEU A 143 -2.22 4.37 5.66
C LEU A 143 -1.37 4.76 4.44
N ILE A 144 -0.91 6.00 4.35
CA ILE A 144 0.09 6.44 3.37
C ILE A 144 1.28 6.98 4.17
N LEU A 145 2.23 6.10 4.43
CA LEU A 145 3.38 6.36 5.30
C LEU A 145 4.51 7.00 4.50
N GLU A 146 5.03 8.12 4.98
CA GLU A 146 6.24 8.71 4.42
C GLU A 146 7.48 8.00 4.96
N ILE A 147 8.35 7.53 4.06
CA ILE A 147 9.59 6.83 4.44
C ILE A 147 10.46 7.72 5.32
N ALA A 148 10.49 9.03 5.08
CA ALA A 148 11.27 10.00 5.87
C ALA A 148 10.81 10.11 7.34
N GLU A 149 9.58 9.70 7.64
CA GLU A 149 9.03 9.69 9.01
C GLU A 149 9.22 8.33 9.71
N LEU A 150 9.69 7.30 9.00
CA LEU A 150 9.91 5.97 9.55
C LEU A 150 11.33 5.82 10.09
N TRP A 151 11.39 5.49 11.37
CA TRP A 151 12.61 5.29 12.13
C TRP A 151 12.54 3.95 12.86
N PRO A 152 13.68 3.36 13.23
CA PRO A 152 13.72 2.12 14.00
C PRO A 152 12.85 2.13 15.26
N ASN A 153 12.77 3.27 15.94
CA ASN A 153 12.03 3.40 17.20
C ASN A 153 10.52 3.60 17.03
N ASN A 154 10.01 3.88 15.82
CA ASN A 154 8.58 4.17 15.60
C ASN A 154 7.91 3.32 14.51
N VAL A 155 8.67 2.59 13.69
CA VAL A 155 8.11 1.85 12.54
C VAL A 155 7.06 0.82 12.94
N ALA A 156 7.26 0.13 14.06
CA ALA A 156 6.30 -0.85 14.57
C ALA A 156 4.98 -0.19 14.99
N GLU A 157 5.06 0.97 15.65
CA GLU A 157 3.89 1.76 16.06
C GLU A 157 3.13 2.27 14.83
N LYS A 158 3.84 2.83 13.85
CA LYS A 158 3.23 3.32 12.59
C LYS A 158 2.50 2.21 11.83
N PHE A 159 3.09 1.01 11.75
CA PHE A 159 2.43 -0.15 11.11
C PHE A 159 1.23 -0.64 11.93
N GLN A 160 1.32 -0.61 13.27
CA GLN A 160 0.18 -0.93 14.13
C GLN A 160 -0.96 0.07 13.96
N THR A 161 -0.67 1.37 13.85
CA THR A 161 -1.69 2.39 13.59
C THR A 161 -2.36 2.18 12.24
N ALA A 162 -1.58 1.91 11.19
CA ALA A 162 -2.11 1.56 9.88
C ALA A 162 -3.07 0.36 9.94
N TRP A 163 -2.68 -0.69 10.67
CA TRP A 163 -3.54 -1.84 10.92
C TRP A 163 -4.82 -1.47 11.67
N GLN A 164 -4.72 -0.64 12.71
CA GLN A 164 -5.85 -0.25 13.54
C GLN A 164 -6.90 0.55 12.76
N VAL A 165 -6.48 1.39 11.80
CA VAL A 165 -7.43 2.13 10.94
C VAL A 165 -8.36 1.17 10.18
N TRP A 166 -7.84 0.06 9.68
CA TRP A 166 -8.67 -0.95 8.99
C TRP A 166 -9.70 -1.59 9.93
N GLU A 167 -9.33 -1.85 11.19
CA GLU A 167 -10.23 -2.40 12.20
C GLU A 167 -11.32 -1.41 12.60
N ASP A 168 -10.93 -0.16 12.89
CA ASP A 168 -11.84 0.90 13.33
C ASP A 168 -12.87 1.22 12.26
N ARG A 169 -12.45 1.25 11.00
CA ARG A 169 -13.30 1.48 9.84
C ARG A 169 -14.10 0.26 9.41
N GLN A 170 -13.75 -0.92 9.93
CA GLN A 170 -14.40 -2.19 9.63
C GLN A 170 -14.48 -2.51 8.12
N TRP A 171 -13.51 -2.04 7.31
CA TRP A 171 -13.55 -2.19 5.85
C TRP A 171 -13.52 -3.64 5.34
N LEU A 172 -13.12 -4.59 6.18
CA LEU A 172 -13.14 -6.01 5.85
C LEU A 172 -14.51 -6.68 6.06
N ARG A 173 -15.50 -5.99 6.66
CA ARG A 173 -16.85 -6.51 6.92
C ARG A 173 -17.81 -6.21 5.77
#